data_AF-A0A2V9ZDX6-F1
#
_entry.id   AF-A0A2V9ZDX6-F1
#
_cell.length_a   1.000
_cell.length_b   1.000
_cell.length_c   1.000
_cell.angle_alpha   90.00
_cell.angle_beta   90.00
_cell.angle_gamma   90.00
#
_symmetry.space_group_name_H-M   'P 1'
#
loop_
_entity.id
_entity.type
_entity.pdbx_description
1 polymer ?
#
loop_
_entity_poly.entity_id
_entity_poly.type
_entity_poly.pdbx_seq_one_letter_code
_entity_poly.pdbx_strand_id
1 'polypeptide(L)'
;MKVRCRDEKPGLIGRASMLHASKQDLADAEFVGAAAVRALDEGHTDRMISLSPLKRAGEPAATLVPLAAVTGSDRLVPQDWLCDGDVPLNHKFLEYAQPLIGDLLEYEFAVGSVERYANA
;
A
#
# COMPACT_ATOMS: atom_id res chain seq x y z
N MET A 1 35.00 2.19 5.36
CA MET A 1 34.29 2.70 4.16
C MET A 1 34.35 4.22 4.18
N LYS A 2 34.90 4.88 3.14
CA LYS A 2 34.92 6.36 3.02
C LYS A 2 33.77 6.81 2.13
N VAL A 3 32.55 6.85 2.67
CA VAL A 3 31.36 7.30 1.93
C VAL A 3 30.78 8.51 2.65
N ARG A 4 30.44 9.55 1.88
CA ARG A 4 29.69 10.71 2.39
C ARG A 4 28.21 10.36 2.36
N CYS A 5 27.55 10.39 3.51
CA CYS A 5 26.13 10.04 3.63
C CYS A 5 25.30 11.28 4.02
N ARG A 6 24.01 11.26 3.64
CA ARG A 6 22.95 12.18 4.10
C ARG A 6 21.77 11.32 4.56
N ASP A 7 21.07 11.76 5.60
CA ASP A 7 19.91 11.08 6.16
C ASP A 7 18.79 12.10 6.31
N GLU A 8 17.61 11.75 5.78
CA GLU A 8 16.39 12.54 5.86
C GLU A 8 15.24 11.58 6.18
N LYS A 9 14.35 11.98 7.09
CA LYS A 9 13.22 11.14 7.54
C LYS A 9 11.90 11.79 7.15
N PRO A 10 11.26 11.38 6.04
CA PRO A 10 10.05 12.01 5.55
C PRO A 10 8.85 11.65 6.42
N GLY A 11 8.62 12.44 7.47
CA GLY A 11 7.47 12.30 8.37
C GLY A 11 6.19 12.85 7.74
N LEU A 12 5.88 14.12 8.04
CA LEU A 12 4.67 14.77 7.54
C LEU A 12 4.64 14.87 6.02
N ILE A 13 5.78 15.20 5.40
CA ILE A 13 5.87 15.35 3.95
C ILE A 13 5.52 14.05 3.22
N GLY A 14 5.89 12.88 3.76
CA GLY A 14 5.54 11.58 3.18
C GLY A 14 4.03 11.30 3.21
N ARG A 15 3.34 11.70 4.30
CA ARG A 15 1.90 11.44 4.47
C ARG A 15 0.98 12.50 3.87
N ALA A 16 1.51 13.68 3.55
CA ALA A 16 0.74 14.81 3.02
C ALA A 16 1.09 15.15 1.56
N SER A 17 1.91 14.32 0.89
CA SER A 17 2.31 14.57 -0.49
C SER A 17 1.21 14.18 -1.49
N MET A 18 0.16 15.00 -1.58
CA MET A 18 -0.95 14.78 -2.51
C MET A 18 -0.53 14.75 -3.98
N LEU A 19 0.57 15.42 -4.32
CA LEU A 19 1.18 15.35 -5.66
C LEU A 19 1.72 13.95 -6.01
N HIS A 20 1.95 13.10 -5.01
CA HIS A 20 2.46 11.74 -5.16
C HIS A 20 1.47 10.67 -4.67
N ALA A 21 0.23 11.05 -4.36
CA ALA A 21 -0.81 10.08 -4.00
C ALA A 21 -1.07 9.13 -5.17
N SER A 22 -1.17 7.83 -4.89
CA SER A 22 -1.43 6.86 -5.96
C SER A 22 -2.85 7.01 -6.49
N LYS A 23 -3.04 6.80 -7.79
CA LYS A 23 -4.36 6.87 -8.42
C LYS A 23 -5.35 5.88 -7.78
N GLN A 24 -4.83 4.71 -7.39
CA GLN A 24 -5.62 3.67 -6.76
C GLN A 24 -6.09 4.08 -5.36
N ASP A 25 -5.21 4.64 -4.52
CA ASP A 25 -5.58 5.11 -3.17
C ASP A 25 -6.63 6.23 -3.23
N LEU A 26 -6.50 7.14 -4.20
CA LEU A 26 -7.50 8.19 -4.44
C LEU A 26 -8.87 7.61 -4.83
N ALA A 27 -8.90 6.66 -5.76
CA ALA A 27 -10.13 6.01 -6.20
C ALA A 27 -10.79 5.19 -5.07
N ASP A 28 -9.99 4.47 -4.29
CA ASP A 28 -10.45 3.68 -3.15
C ASP A 28 -11.01 4.58 -2.04
N ALA A 29 -10.36 5.70 -1.75
CA ALA A 29 -10.84 6.68 -0.76
C ALA A 29 -12.19 7.29 -1.15
N GLU A 30 -12.36 7.68 -2.42
CA GLU A 30 -13.64 8.18 -2.94
C GLU A 30 -14.73 7.10 -2.85
N PHE A 31 -14.41 5.88 -3.31
CA PHE A 31 -15.34 4.76 -3.29
C PHE A 31 -15.80 4.42 -1.85
N VAL A 32 -14.86 4.31 -0.90
CA VAL A 32 -15.16 3.99 0.50
C VAL A 32 -16.06 5.06 1.12
N GLY A 33 -15.78 6.34 0.86
CA GLY A 33 -16.62 7.44 1.34
C GLY A 33 -18.04 7.36 0.81
N ALA A 34 -18.20 7.18 -0.51
CA ALA A 34 -19.52 7.05 -1.13
C ALA A 34 -20.28 5.80 -0.64
N ALA A 35 -19.59 4.67 -0.50
CA ALA A 35 -20.17 3.43 -0.01
C ALA A 35 -20.62 3.54 1.46
N ALA A 36 -19.86 4.25 2.30
CA ALA A 36 -20.22 4.48 3.69
C ALA A 36 -21.51 5.31 3.82
N VAL A 37 -21.67 6.37 3.01
CA VAL A 37 -22.89 7.19 3.01
C VAL A 37 -24.11 6.38 2.58
N ARG A 38 -23.98 5.55 1.53
CA ARG A 38 -25.07 4.66 1.09
C ARG A 38 -25.44 3.63 2.17
N ALA A 39 -24.45 3.01 2.80
CA ALA A 39 -24.69 2.06 3.88
C ALA A 39 -25.43 2.71 5.06
N LEU A 40 -25.08 3.97 5.39
CA LEU A 40 -25.78 4.73 6.41
C LEU A 40 -27.24 5.02 6.03
N ASP A 41 -27.50 5.40 4.78
CA ASP A 41 -28.85 5.63 4.25
C ASP A 41 -29.72 4.36 4.29
N GLU A 42 -29.10 3.19 4.04
CA GLU A 42 -29.70 1.86 4.18
C GLU A 42 -29.89 1.41 5.65
N GLY A 43 -29.47 2.24 6.62
CA GLY A 43 -29.65 1.99 8.05
C GLY A 43 -28.56 1.12 8.69
N HIS A 44 -27.44 0.87 8.01
CA HIS A 44 -26.32 0.14 8.59
C HIS A 44 -25.53 1.02 9.56
N THR A 45 -25.47 0.62 10.84
CA THR A 45 -24.66 1.25 11.89
C THR A 45 -23.56 0.29 12.38
N ASP A 46 -22.53 0.85 13.02
CA ASP A 46 -21.42 0.09 13.62
C ASP A 46 -20.68 -0.83 12.64
N ARG A 47 -20.61 -0.40 11.37
CA ARG A 47 -19.92 -1.08 10.27
C ARG A 47 -18.78 -0.24 9.71
N MET A 48 -17.79 -0.93 9.16
CA MET A 48 -16.71 -0.36 8.35
C MET A 48 -16.81 -0.93 6.93
N ILE A 49 -16.54 -0.09 5.93
CA ILE A 49 -16.34 -0.54 4.55
C ILE A 49 -14.95 -1.16 4.44
N SER A 50 -14.88 -2.44 4.09
CA SER A 50 -13.63 -3.18 3.90
C SER A 50 -13.42 -3.47 2.43
N LEU A 51 -12.39 -2.86 1.83
CA LEU A 51 -12.00 -3.06 0.44
C LEU A 51 -11.55 -4.51 0.19
N SER A 52 -12.01 -5.07 -0.92
CA SER A 52 -11.54 -6.37 -1.42
C SER A 52 -10.18 -6.23 -2.10
N PRO A 53 -9.38 -7.30 -2.18
CA PRO A 53 -8.13 -7.27 -2.94
C PRO A 53 -8.37 -6.91 -4.41
N LEU A 54 -7.51 -6.05 -4.98
CA LEU A 54 -7.66 -5.51 -6.35
C LEU A 54 -7.72 -6.55 -7.47
N LYS A 55 -7.32 -7.80 -7.22
CA LYS A 55 -7.21 -8.87 -8.23
C LYS A 55 -8.17 -10.04 -8.00
N ARG A 56 -9.42 -9.79 -7.63
CA ARG A 56 -10.46 -10.85 -7.60
C ARG A 56 -11.62 -10.57 -8.54
N ALA A 57 -11.61 -11.26 -9.68
CA ALA A 57 -12.75 -11.27 -10.59
C ALA A 57 -13.96 -11.95 -9.92
N GLY A 58 -15.12 -11.30 -9.99
CA GLY A 58 -16.38 -11.84 -9.49
C GLY A 58 -16.68 -11.60 -8.00
N GLU A 59 -15.79 -10.94 -7.26
CA GLU A 59 -16.06 -10.52 -5.88
C GLU A 59 -16.48 -9.05 -5.81
N PRO A 60 -17.33 -8.67 -4.82
CA PRO A 60 -17.69 -7.27 -4.62
C PRO A 60 -16.45 -6.44 -4.29
N ALA A 61 -16.40 -5.18 -4.75
CA ALA A 61 -15.28 -4.28 -4.52
C ALA A 61 -15.03 -3.97 -3.03
N ALA A 62 -16.07 -4.07 -2.18
CA ALA A 62 -15.94 -4.01 -0.74
C ALA A 62 -17.08 -4.76 -0.04
N THR A 63 -16.91 -4.95 1.28
CA THR A 63 -17.89 -5.58 2.16
C THR A 63 -18.10 -4.74 3.43
N LEU A 64 -19.27 -4.87 4.06
CA LEU A 64 -19.56 -4.27 5.35
C LEU A 64 -19.12 -5.21 6.48
N VAL A 65 -18.13 -4.80 7.25
CA VAL A 65 -17.63 -5.58 8.40
C VAL A 65 -18.05 -4.92 9.71
N PRO A 66 -18.51 -5.67 10.73
CA PRO A 66 -18.82 -5.09 12.03
C PRO A 66 -17.56 -4.52 12.70
N LEU A 67 -17.64 -3.31 13.26
CA LEU A 67 -16.52 -2.68 13.96
C LEU A 67 -15.98 -3.54 15.11
N ALA A 68 -16.89 -4.23 15.82
CA ALA A 68 -16.52 -5.17 16.89
C ALA A 68 -15.61 -6.32 16.40
N ALA A 69 -15.72 -6.73 15.14
CA ALA A 69 -14.92 -7.81 14.57
C ALA A 69 -13.50 -7.37 14.17
N VAL A 70 -13.26 -6.07 14.01
CA VAL A 70 -11.94 -5.51 13.65
C VAL A 70 -11.24 -4.84 14.82
N THR A 71 -11.93 -4.65 15.94
CA THR A 71 -11.37 -4.05 17.14
C THR A 71 -10.27 -4.94 17.71
N GLY A 72 -9.10 -4.37 17.96
CA GLY A 72 -7.94 -5.09 18.52
C GLY A 72 -7.29 -6.10 17.57
N SER A 73 -7.64 -6.06 16.28
CA SER A 73 -7.03 -6.91 15.25
C SER A 73 -5.99 -6.11 14.47
N ASP A 74 -4.74 -6.53 14.54
CA ASP A 74 -3.65 -5.93 13.77
C ASP A 74 -3.42 -6.67 12.45
N ARG A 75 -3.25 -5.92 11.36
CA ARG A 75 -2.80 -6.47 10.08
C ARG A 75 -1.28 -6.48 10.04
N LEU A 76 -0.68 -7.58 10.47
CA LEU A 76 0.77 -7.75 10.41
C LEU A 76 1.24 -8.00 8.97
N VAL A 77 2.49 -7.62 8.69
CA VAL A 77 3.18 -8.05 7.47
C VAL A 77 3.31 -9.58 7.52
N PRO A 78 2.84 -10.32 6.50
CA PRO A 78 2.96 -11.76 6.46
C PRO A 78 4.43 -12.21 6.57
N GLN A 79 4.70 -13.20 7.43
CA GLN A 79 6.07 -13.69 7.62
C GLN A 79 6.67 -14.26 6.34
N ASP A 80 5.84 -14.82 5.46
CA ASP A 80 6.26 -15.37 4.18
C ASP A 80 6.56 -14.30 3.12
N TRP A 81 6.39 -13.01 3.44
CA TRP A 81 6.87 -11.88 2.64
C TRP A 81 8.26 -11.42 3.05
N LEU A 82 8.73 -11.84 4.23
CA LEU A 82 10.04 -11.50 4.76
C LEU A 82 11.10 -12.45 4.20
N CYS A 83 12.32 -11.95 4.02
CA CYS A 83 13.49 -12.75 3.64
C CYS A 83 14.75 -12.16 4.26
N ASP A 84 15.83 -12.95 4.28
CA ASP A 84 17.15 -12.47 4.67
C ASP A 84 17.74 -11.56 3.58
N GLY A 85 18.43 -10.48 3.96
CA GLY A 85 19.12 -9.59 3.02
C GLY A 85 19.10 -8.12 3.43
N ASP A 86 19.72 -7.27 2.60
CA ASP A 86 19.79 -5.81 2.81
C ASP A 86 18.41 -5.14 2.70
N VAL A 87 17.51 -5.71 1.89
CA VAL A 87 16.09 -5.36 1.83
C VAL A 87 15.29 -6.60 2.26
N PRO A 88 14.72 -6.62 3.47
CA PRO A 88 14.14 -7.83 4.06
C PRO A 88 12.71 -8.12 3.58
N LEU A 89 12.46 -7.98 2.27
CA LEU A 89 11.15 -8.20 1.63
C LEU A 89 11.33 -8.94 0.30
N ASN A 90 10.46 -9.91 0.05
CA ASN A 90 10.48 -10.72 -1.17
C ASN A 90 9.39 -10.30 -2.17
N HIS A 91 9.34 -11.03 -3.30
CA HIS A 91 8.44 -10.72 -4.41
C HIS A 91 6.95 -10.66 -4.04
N LYS A 92 6.48 -11.40 -3.03
CA LYS A 92 5.07 -11.37 -2.60
C LYS A 92 4.65 -10.00 -2.08
N PHE A 93 5.56 -9.30 -1.39
CA PHE A 93 5.30 -7.91 -1.00
C PHE A 93 5.13 -7.02 -2.23
N LEU A 94 5.95 -7.22 -3.26
CA LEU A 94 5.83 -6.45 -4.51
C LEU A 94 4.52 -6.74 -5.23
N GLU A 95 4.10 -8.00 -5.32
CA GLU A 95 2.81 -8.38 -5.91
C GLU A 95 1.62 -7.70 -5.21
N TYR A 96 1.72 -7.53 -3.88
CA TYR A 96 0.72 -6.81 -3.08
C TYR A 96 0.79 -5.29 -3.27
N ALA A 97 1.98 -4.70 -3.18
CA ALA A 97 2.17 -3.26 -3.16
C ALA A 97 2.06 -2.61 -4.54
N GLN A 98 2.56 -3.25 -5.59
CA GLN A 98 2.61 -2.70 -6.95
C GLN A 98 1.24 -2.20 -7.46
N PRO A 99 0.14 -2.97 -7.40
CA PRO A 99 -1.16 -2.48 -7.86
C PRO A 99 -1.73 -1.34 -6.99
N LEU A 100 -1.29 -1.20 -5.73
CA LEU A 100 -1.74 -0.13 -4.82
C LEU A 100 -1.03 1.19 -5.09
N ILE A 101 0.27 1.14 -5.39
CA ILE A 101 1.09 2.34 -5.62
C ILE A 101 1.08 2.77 -7.09
N GLY A 102 0.80 1.84 -8.01
CA GLY A 102 0.84 2.08 -9.45
C GLY A 102 2.27 2.14 -9.99
N ASP A 103 2.45 2.82 -11.11
CA ASP A 103 3.76 2.97 -11.74
C ASP A 103 4.68 3.84 -10.87
N LEU A 104 5.90 3.35 -10.64
CA LEU A 104 6.93 4.11 -9.95
C LEU A 104 7.63 5.02 -10.94
N LEU A 105 8.03 6.21 -10.48
CA LEU A 105 8.89 7.08 -11.25
C LEU A 105 10.25 6.38 -11.43
N GLU A 106 10.59 6.10 -12.68
CA GLU A 106 11.94 5.69 -13.02
C GLU A 106 12.86 6.92 -12.90
N TYR A 107 13.67 6.93 -11.85
CA TYR A 107 14.78 7.86 -11.76
C TYR A 107 15.96 7.25 -12.50
N GLU A 108 16.35 7.85 -13.63
CA GLU A 108 17.58 7.50 -14.32
C GLU A 108 18.75 7.90 -13.41
N PHE A 109 19.28 6.94 -12.67
CA PHE A 109 20.52 7.13 -11.94
C PHE A 109 21.65 7.12 -12.96
N ALA A 110 22.18 8.30 -13.30
CA ALA A 110 23.51 8.40 -13.88
C ALA A 110 24.56 8.02 -12.80
N VAL A 111 24.63 6.75 -12.46
CA VAL A 111 25.69 6.18 -11.64
C VAL A 111 26.67 5.52 -12.61
N GLY A 112 27.78 6.20 -12.88
CA GLY A 112 28.94 5.54 -13.43
C GLY A 112 29.28 4.31 -12.57
N SER A 113 29.37 3.15 -13.21
CA SER A 113 29.68 1.82 -12.65
C SER A 113 28.56 1.09 -11.89
N VAL A 114 27.54 0.59 -12.62
CA VAL A 114 26.59 -0.41 -12.09
C VAL A 114 26.71 -1.71 -12.90
N GLU A 115 27.65 -2.57 -12.52
CA GLU A 115 27.78 -3.94 -13.06
C GLU A 115 27.24 -4.98 -12.06
N ARG A 116 26.47 -4.57 -11.04
CA ARG A 116 26.27 -5.38 -9.83
C ARG A 116 24.85 -5.89 -9.53
N TYR A 117 23.86 -5.62 -10.38
CA TYR A 117 22.46 -6.08 -10.15
C TYR A 117 21.92 -7.05 -11.21
N ALA A 118 22.76 -7.57 -12.11
CA ALA A 118 22.31 -8.49 -13.16
C ALA A 118 22.27 -9.98 -12.74
N ASN A 119 22.72 -10.35 -11.53
CA ASN A 119 22.81 -11.75 -11.10
C ASN A 119 22.45 -11.94 -9.61
N ALA A 120 21.21 -11.63 -9.24
CA ALA A 120 20.63 -12.06 -7.96
C ALA A 120 19.20 -12.55 -8.17
#